data_AF-C1KRR9-F1
#
_entry.id   AF-C1KRR9-F1
#
_cell.length_a   1.000
_cell.length_b   1.000
_cell.length_c   1.000
_cell.angle_alpha   90.00
_cell.angle_beta   90.00
_cell.angle_gamma   90.00
#
_symmetry.space_group_name_H-M   'P 1'
#
loop_
_entity.id
_entity.type
_entity.pdbx_description
1 polymer ?
#
loop_
_entity_poly.entity_id
_entity_poly.type
_entity_poly.pdbx_seq_one_letter_code
_entity_poly.pdbx_strand_id
1 'polypeptide(L)' 'NIVHTQGWLHCHTPAIDASGIVKAVMDELFEYFTSMKLPAQVRISLACCVN' A
#
# COMPACT_ATOMS: atom_id res chain seq x y z
N ASN A 1 -3.14 -4.47 6.75
CA ASN A 1 -3.44 -3.18 6.12
C ASN A 1 -2.13 -2.56 5.68
N ILE A 2 -2.07 -1.93 4.49
CA ILE A 2 -0.85 -1.26 4.01
C ILE A 2 -0.81 0.15 4.59
N VAL A 3 0.32 0.52 5.19
CA VAL A 3 0.60 1.91 5.57
C VAL A 3 0.99 2.68 4.31
N HIS A 4 0.35 3.82 4.06
CA HIS A 4 0.70 4.65 2.92
C HIS A 4 0.60 6.15 3.19
N THR A 5 1.33 6.92 2.39
CA THR A 5 1.32 8.39 2.43
C THR A 5 0.18 8.96 1.58
N GLN A 6 0.15 10.29 1.41
CA GLN A 6 -0.96 11.01 0.78
C GLN A 6 -1.05 10.84 -0.75
N GLY A 7 0.07 10.73 -1.46
CA GLY A 7 0.05 10.66 -2.93
C GLY A 7 -0.51 11.91 -3.60
N TRP A 8 -1.13 11.74 -4.77
CA TRP A 8 -1.74 12.82 -5.55
C TRP A 8 -2.93 13.50 -4.87
N LEU A 9 -3.47 12.91 -3.79
CA LEU A 9 -4.60 13.46 -3.07
C LEU A 9 -4.27 14.76 -2.32
N HIS A 10 -3.03 14.94 -1.86
CA HIS A 10 -2.67 16.10 -1.05
C HIS A 10 -1.19 16.51 -1.12
N CYS A 11 -0.28 15.60 -1.43
CA CYS A 11 1.14 15.94 -1.47
C CYS A 11 1.44 16.83 -2.70
N HIS A 12 2.36 17.79 -2.54
CA HIS A 12 2.79 18.70 -3.62
C HIS A 12 4.05 18.21 -4.36
N THR A 13 4.75 17.22 -3.79
CA THR A 13 5.92 16.57 -4.40
C THR A 13 5.72 15.06 -4.62
N PRO A 14 4.54 14.56 -5.06
CA PRO A 14 4.35 13.14 -5.27
C PRO A 14 5.00 12.72 -6.60
N ALA A 15 5.72 11.60 -6.60
CA ALA A 15 6.18 10.95 -7.82
C ALA A 15 5.12 9.98 -8.38
N ILE A 16 4.28 9.43 -7.50
CA ILE A 16 3.24 8.44 -7.81
C ILE A 16 2.00 8.64 -6.93
N ASP A 17 0.87 8.07 -7.33
CA ASP A 17 -0.29 7.98 -6.45
C ASP A 17 -0.04 6.97 -5.31
N ALA A 18 -0.65 7.22 -4.15
CA ALA A 18 -0.59 6.31 -3.02
C ALA A 18 -1.84 5.45 -2.91
N SER A 19 -3.01 6.09 -2.82
CA SER A 19 -4.27 5.41 -2.50
C SER A 19 -4.68 4.40 -3.56
N GLY A 20 -4.54 4.73 -4.85
CA GLY A 20 -4.90 3.86 -5.97
C GLY A 20 -4.00 2.63 -6.05
N ILE A 21 -2.69 2.79 -5.87
CA ILE A 21 -1.75 1.65 -5.87
C ILE A 21 -2.04 0.73 -4.69
N VAL A 22 -2.23 1.28 -3.50
CA VAL A 22 -2.57 0.49 -2.31
C VAL A 22 -3.88 -0.26 -2.48
N LYS A 23 -4.89 0.37 -3.07
CA LYS A 23 -6.17 -0.28 -3.36
C LYS A 23 -5.98 -1.46 -4.32
N ALA A 24 -5.28 -1.26 -5.42
CA ALA A 24 -5.03 -2.32 -6.40
C ALA A 24 -4.29 -3.52 -5.77
N VAL A 25 -3.24 -3.26 -4.97
CA VAL A 25 -2.48 -4.32 -4.29
C VAL A 25 -3.30 -5.01 -3.21
N MET A 26 -4.13 -4.26 -2.46
CA MET A 26 -5.02 -4.84 -1.45
C MET A 26 -6.09 -5.75 -2.05
N ASP A 27 -6.61 -5.40 -3.23
CA ASP A 27 -7.61 -6.22 -3.91
C ASP A 27 -7.02 -7.56 -4.39
N GLU A 28 -5.80 -7.54 -4.93
CA GLU A 28 -5.10 -8.76 -5.34
C GLU A 28 -4.69 -9.63 -4.15
N LEU A 29 -4.24 -9.04 -3.04
CA LEU A 29 -3.75 -9.76 -1.87
C LEU A 29 -4.83 -10.05 -0.82
N PHE A 30 -6.10 -9.78 -1.10
CA PHE A 30 -7.18 -9.89 -0.12
C PHE A 30 -7.30 -11.30 0.49
N GLU A 31 -7.09 -12.35 -0.29
CA GLU A 31 -7.13 -13.74 0.21
C GLU A 31 -6.03 -14.04 1.23
N TYR A 32 -4.84 -13.44 1.07
CA TYR A 32 -3.75 -13.56 2.03
C TYR A 32 -3.97 -12.71 3.27
N PHE A 33 -4.81 -11.68 3.18
CA PHE A 33 -5.11 -10.82 4.32
C PHE A 33 -6.05 -11.49 5.34
N THR A 34 -6.93 -12.38 4.86
CA THR A 34 -7.91 -13.11 5.69
C THR A 34 -7.42 -14.49 6.11
N SER A 35 -6.24 -14.93 5.65
CA SER A 35 -5.68 -16.25 5.94
C SER A 35 -4.26 -16.18 6.49
N MET A 36 -3.80 -17.24 7.16
CA MET A 36 -2.42 -17.36 7.65
C MET A 36 -1.64 -18.42 6.83
N LYS A 37 -1.53 -18.20 5.52
CA LYS A 37 -0.85 -19.13 4.60
C LYS A 37 0.67 -18.90 4.48
N LEU A 38 1.15 -17.74 4.91
CA LEU A 38 2.55 -17.34 4.78
C LEU A 38 3.35 -17.73 6.03
N PRO A 39 4.65 -18.05 5.89
CA PRO A 39 5.48 -18.52 7.01
C PRO A 39 5.71 -17.46 8.09
N ALA A 40 5.50 -16.17 7.78
CA ALA A 40 5.60 -15.06 8.71
C ALA A 40 4.66 -13.91 8.31
N GLN A 41 4.44 -12.97 9.24
CA GLN A 41 3.63 -11.77 8.98
C GLN A 41 4.31 -10.87 7.95
N VAL A 42 3.69 -10.70 6.79
CA VAL A 42 4.16 -9.77 5.76
C VAL A 42 3.64 -8.37 6.06
N ARG A 43 4.54 -7.37 6.01
CA ARG A 43 4.22 -5.95 6.17
C ARG A 43 4.62 -5.22 4.89
N ILE A 44 3.64 -4.60 4.25
CA ILE A 44 3.83 -3.81 3.02
C ILE A 44 3.54 -2.35 3.36
N SER A 45 4.36 -1.45 2.85
CA SER A 45 4.21 0.01 3.02
C SER A 45 4.53 0.72 1.71
N LEU A 46 3.87 1.86 1.47
CA LEU A 46 4.06 2.64 0.25
C LEU A 46 4.23 4.12 0.57
N ALA A 47 5.29 4.71 0.03
CA ALA A 47 5.49 6.15 0.04
C ALA A 47 5.36 6.69 -1.39
N CYS A 48 4.66 7.81 -1.55
CA CYS A 48 4.50 8.51 -2.82
C CYS A 48 5.76 9.24 -3.30
N CYS A 49 6.77 9.37 -2.43
CA CYS A 49 8.07 9.99 -2.67
C CYS A 49 9.09 9.42 -1.65
N VAL A 50 10.33 9.93 -1.67
CA VAL A 50 11.41 9.50 -0.77
C VAL A 50 11.34 10.13 0.64
N ASN A 51 10.51 11.16 0.83
CA ASN A 51 10.30 11.84 2.12
C ASN A 51 9.30 11.10 3.01
#